data_AF-A0A265E6S6-F1
#
_entry.id   AF-A0A265E6S6-F1
#
_cell.length_a   1.000
_cell.length_b   1.000
_cell.length_c   1.000
_cell.angle_alpha   90.00
_cell.angle_beta   90.00
_cell.angle_gamma   90.00
#
_symmetry.space_group_name_H-M   'P 1'
#
loop_
_entity.id
_entity.type
_entity.pdbx_description
1 polymer ?
#
loop_
_entity_poly.entity_id
_entity_poly.type
_entity_poly.pdbx_seq_one_letter_code
_entity_poly.pdbx_strand_id
1 'polypeptide(L)'
;MARQPSIFAYYKNGMKLKQGTIPDIAKYLGRSISATYNLAKTDHLKKRSKHYLICVAEQVNIYEYKRDGHVIARGTMQEIAEQTGISKKTIRWYNSASSVKRNMNYLKLIRTEERYYDSENAVQNMSV
;
A
#
# COMPACT_ATOMS: atom_id res chain seq x y z
N MET A 1 -16.75 -8.51 -5.43
CA MET A 1 -16.34 -7.11 -5.74
C MET A 1 -15.01 -7.16 -6.46
N ALA A 2 -14.90 -6.57 -7.65
CA ALA A 2 -13.62 -6.45 -8.35
C ALA A 2 -12.69 -5.52 -7.55
N ARG A 3 -11.42 -5.90 -7.40
CA ARG A 3 -10.40 -5.09 -6.72
C ARG A 3 -10.19 -3.83 -7.55
N GLN A 4 -10.40 -2.65 -6.97
CA GLN A 4 -10.10 -1.41 -7.66
C GLN A 4 -8.58 -1.28 -7.82
N PRO A 5 -8.10 -0.89 -9.00
CA PRO A 5 -6.67 -0.74 -9.26
C PRO A 5 -6.11 0.48 -8.50
N SER A 6 -4.92 0.33 -7.92
CA SER A 6 -4.22 1.45 -7.29
C SER A 6 -3.96 2.59 -8.29
N ILE A 7 -4.11 3.81 -7.83
CA ILE A 7 -3.87 5.04 -8.58
C ILE A 7 -2.48 5.57 -8.25
N PHE A 8 -1.77 5.97 -9.28
CA PHE A 8 -0.42 6.53 -9.19
C PHE A 8 -0.39 7.92 -9.80
N ALA A 9 0.48 8.78 -9.26
CA ALA A 9 0.88 10.03 -9.86
C ALA A 9 2.28 9.90 -10.44
N TYR A 10 2.41 10.22 -11.72
CA TYR A 10 3.66 10.25 -12.45
C TYR A 10 4.29 11.63 -12.38
N TYR A 11 5.56 11.66 -11.96
CA TYR A 11 6.37 12.86 -11.89
C TYR A 11 7.55 12.78 -12.84
N LYS A 12 7.87 13.93 -13.44
CA LYS A 12 9.10 14.15 -14.19
C LYS A 12 9.76 15.43 -13.72
N ASN A 13 11.01 15.37 -13.28
CA ASN A 13 11.75 16.52 -12.74
C ASN A 13 10.97 17.29 -11.64
N GLY A 14 10.33 16.57 -10.72
CA GLY A 14 9.53 17.17 -9.64
C GLY A 14 8.13 17.63 -10.03
N MET A 15 7.80 17.67 -11.33
CA MET A 15 6.48 18.10 -11.80
C MET A 15 5.55 16.90 -12.02
N LYS A 16 4.32 16.97 -11.47
CA LYS A 16 3.27 16.00 -11.72
C LYS A 16 2.74 16.15 -13.15
N LEU A 17 2.84 15.10 -13.95
CA LEU A 17 2.42 15.12 -15.36
C LEU A 17 1.16 14.31 -15.63
N LYS A 18 0.91 13.24 -14.87
CA LYS A 18 -0.27 12.38 -15.07
C LYS A 18 -0.67 11.68 -13.79
N GLN A 19 -1.97 11.41 -13.64
CA GLN A 19 -2.51 10.56 -12.59
C GLN A 19 -3.44 9.51 -13.23
N GLY A 20 -3.42 8.28 -12.71
CA GLY A 20 -4.25 7.19 -13.19
C GLY A 20 -3.72 5.83 -12.74
N THR A 21 -4.25 4.77 -13.33
CA THR A 21 -3.74 3.41 -13.10
C THR A 21 -2.40 3.20 -13.83
N ILE A 22 -1.65 2.15 -13.48
CA ILE A 22 -0.42 1.81 -14.22
C ILE A 22 -0.67 1.62 -15.73
N PRO A 23 -1.74 0.94 -16.18
CA PRO A 23 -2.11 0.89 -17.60
C PRO A 23 -2.29 2.27 -18.25
N ASP A 24 -2.99 3.21 -17.58
CA ASP A 24 -3.23 4.55 -18.12
C ASP A 24 -1.92 5.33 -18.31
N ILE A 25 -1.04 5.23 -17.31
CA ILE A 25 0.26 5.89 -17.33
C ILE A 25 1.18 5.23 -18.36
N ALA A 26 1.15 3.89 -18.48
CA ALA A 26 1.91 3.17 -19.49
C ALA A 26 1.51 3.60 -20.90
N LYS A 27 0.20 3.73 -21.15
CA LYS A 27 -0.34 4.25 -22.41
C LYS A 27 0.12 5.68 -22.68
N TYR A 28 0.06 6.56 -21.67
CA TYR A 28 0.53 7.94 -21.78
C TYR A 28 2.04 8.03 -22.10
N LEU A 29 2.86 7.16 -21.51
CA LEU A 29 4.31 7.14 -21.71
C LEU A 29 4.75 6.41 -22.99
N GLY A 30 3.84 5.73 -23.69
CA GLY A 30 4.20 4.83 -24.80
C GLY A 30 5.10 3.67 -24.35
N ARG A 31 4.89 3.15 -23.13
CA ARG A 31 5.71 2.09 -22.52
C ARG A 31 4.89 0.87 -22.17
N SER A 32 5.57 -0.26 -21.95
CA SER A 32 4.92 -1.47 -21.44
C SER A 32 4.45 -1.28 -20.00
N ILE A 33 3.34 -1.96 -19.65
CA ILE A 33 2.79 -1.97 -18.29
C ILE A 33 3.85 -2.43 -17.28
N SER A 34 4.63 -3.46 -17.61
CA SER A 34 5.70 -4.00 -16.75
C SER A 34 6.80 -2.98 -16.48
N ALA A 35 7.23 -2.21 -17.50
CA ALA A 35 8.24 -1.16 -17.31
C ALA A 35 7.72 -0.03 -16.42
N THR A 36 6.46 0.37 -16.61
CA THR A 36 5.80 1.38 -15.78
C THR A 36 5.60 0.88 -14.34
N TYR A 37 5.26 -0.39 -14.14
CA TYR A 37 5.18 -1.00 -12.82
C TYR A 37 6.52 -1.02 -12.09
N ASN A 38 7.62 -1.30 -12.81
CA ASN A 38 8.96 -1.24 -12.22
C ASN A 38 9.35 0.17 -11.76
N LEU A 39 8.83 1.23 -12.41
CA LEU A 39 9.00 2.61 -11.94
C LEU A 39 8.25 2.85 -10.61
N ALA A 40 7.11 2.21 -10.39
CA ALA A 40 6.35 2.30 -9.14
C ALA A 40 6.97 1.47 -8.00
N LYS A 41 7.58 0.32 -8.31
CA LYS A 41 8.19 -0.57 -7.30
C LYS A 41 9.48 -0.04 -6.67
N THR A 42 10.15 0.93 -7.28
CA THR A 42 11.46 1.42 -6.80
C THR A 42 11.36 2.55 -5.76
N ASP A 43 10.28 2.53 -4.97
CA ASP A 43 9.82 3.55 -4.01
C ASP A 43 10.93 4.05 -3.07
N HIS A 44 11.79 3.14 -2.56
CA HIS A 44 12.80 3.49 -1.57
C HIS A 44 14.05 4.20 -2.11
N LEU A 45 14.27 4.24 -3.43
CA LEU A 45 15.55 4.68 -4.01
C LEU A 45 15.46 5.92 -4.92
N LYS A 46 14.25 6.40 -5.26
CA LYS A 46 14.04 7.16 -6.51
C LYS A 46 13.42 8.55 -6.44
N LYS A 47 13.47 9.20 -5.28
CA LYS A 47 13.38 10.68 -5.24
C LYS A 47 14.55 11.40 -5.95
N ARG A 48 15.56 10.65 -6.42
CA ARG A 48 16.69 11.11 -7.26
C ARG A 48 16.54 10.85 -8.77
N SER A 49 15.56 10.07 -9.21
CA SER A 49 15.36 9.79 -10.64
C SER A 49 14.58 10.90 -11.31
N LYS A 50 14.94 11.26 -12.55
CA LYS A 50 14.16 12.23 -13.35
C LYS A 50 12.71 11.80 -13.59
N HIS A 51 12.40 10.52 -13.40
CA HIS A 51 11.10 9.91 -13.61
C HIS A 51 10.76 9.00 -12.42
N TYR A 52 9.63 9.23 -11.77
CA TYR A 52 9.15 8.38 -10.68
C TYR A 52 7.63 8.38 -10.59
N LEU A 53 7.10 7.36 -9.93
CA LEU A 53 5.68 7.20 -9.64
C LEU A 53 5.50 7.19 -8.13
N ILE A 54 4.45 7.88 -7.66
CA ILE A 54 4.01 7.83 -6.26
C ILE A 54 2.62 7.22 -6.24
N CYS A 55 2.37 6.26 -5.36
CA CYS A 55 1.02 5.75 -5.14
C CYS A 55 0.20 6.82 -4.40
N VAL A 56 -0.93 7.23 -4.97
CA VAL A 56 -1.77 8.31 -4.41
C VAL A 56 -3.12 7.81 -3.93
N ALA A 57 -3.56 6.66 -4.43
CA ALA A 57 -4.68 5.94 -3.85
C ALA A 57 -4.46 4.44 -3.98
N GLU A 58 -4.69 3.70 -2.91
CA GLU A 58 -4.72 2.25 -2.99
C GLU A 58 -5.84 1.66 -2.16
N GLN A 59 -6.32 0.52 -2.63
CA GLN A 59 -7.28 -0.28 -1.89
C GLN A 59 -6.53 -1.13 -0.86
N VAL A 60 -6.71 -0.80 0.42
CA VAL A 60 -6.11 -1.53 1.55
C VAL A 60 -7.16 -2.37 2.27
N ASN A 61 -6.71 -3.52 2.74
CA ASN A 61 -7.52 -4.36 3.62
C ASN A 61 -7.24 -3.98 5.07
N ILE A 62 -8.29 -3.69 5.81
CA ILE A 62 -8.22 -3.38 7.23
C ILE A 62 -8.64 -4.58 8.05
N TYR A 63 -7.73 -4.97 8.92
CA TYR A 63 -7.86 -6.11 9.79
C TYR A 63 -8.02 -5.65 11.25
N GLU A 64 -8.70 -6.48 12.02
CA GLU A 64 -8.69 -6.46 13.47
C GLU A 64 -7.77 -7.57 13.95
N TYR A 65 -6.77 -7.22 14.74
CA TYR A 65 -6.02 -8.21 15.49
C TYR A 65 -6.66 -8.39 16.87
N LYS A 66 -7.12 -9.62 17.12
CA LYS A 66 -7.65 -10.01 18.41
C LYS A 66 -6.69 -10.94 19.12
N ARG A 67 -6.57 -10.72 20.43
CA ARG A 67 -5.80 -11.55 21.36
C ARG A 67 -6.68 -11.81 22.58
N ASP A 68 -6.87 -13.07 22.93
CA ASP A 68 -7.66 -13.47 24.11
C ASP A 68 -9.09 -12.87 24.11
N GLY A 69 -9.69 -12.72 22.93
CA GLY A 69 -11.02 -12.13 22.74
C GLY A 69 -11.07 -10.60 22.70
N HIS A 70 -9.97 -9.92 23.04
CA HIS A 70 -9.88 -8.46 23.04
C HIS A 70 -9.28 -7.93 21.74
N VAL A 71 -9.73 -6.75 21.30
CA VAL A 71 -9.16 -6.04 20.16
C VAL A 71 -7.90 -5.32 20.61
N ILE A 72 -6.76 -5.71 20.04
CA ILE A 72 -5.46 -5.11 20.38
C ILE A 72 -5.09 -4.02 19.38
N ALA A 73 -5.32 -4.27 18.09
CA ALA A 73 -4.90 -3.37 17.02
C ALA A 73 -5.87 -3.43 15.83
N ARG A 74 -5.94 -2.31 15.10
CA ARG A 74 -6.71 -2.17 13.87
C ARG A 74 -5.88 -1.47 12.82
N GLY A 75 -5.88 -1.99 11.61
CA GLY A 75 -5.14 -1.41 10.49
C GLY A 75 -4.83 -2.43 9.41
N THR A 76 -3.94 -2.07 8.50
CA THR A 76 -3.31 -3.01 7.58
C THR A 76 -2.47 -4.02 8.36
N MET A 77 -2.14 -5.17 7.73
CA MET A 77 -1.25 -6.15 8.36
C MET A 77 0.11 -5.56 8.75
N GLN A 78 0.59 -4.56 8.00
CA GLN A 78 1.83 -3.87 8.31
C GLN A 78 1.68 -3.00 9.55
N GLU A 79 0.65 -2.15 9.60
CA GLU A 79 0.39 -1.30 10.76
C GLU A 79 0.19 -2.12 12.04
N ILE A 80 -0.54 -3.23 11.94
CA ILE A 80 -0.71 -4.16 13.07
C ILE A 80 0.64 -4.73 13.50
N ALA A 81 1.48 -5.17 12.56
CA ALA A 81 2.81 -5.68 12.89
C ALA A 81 3.67 -4.61 13.59
N GLU A 82 3.60 -3.36 13.13
CA GLU A 82 4.32 -2.22 13.72
C GLU A 82 3.79 -1.86 15.11
N GLN A 83 2.47 -1.83 15.31
CA GLN A 83 1.85 -1.51 16.60
C GLN A 83 2.07 -2.60 17.66
N THR A 84 2.10 -3.87 17.24
CA THR A 84 2.17 -5.02 18.15
C THR A 84 3.58 -5.57 18.33
N GLY A 85 4.53 -5.15 17.50
CA GLY A 85 5.87 -5.74 17.42
C GLY A 85 5.90 -7.16 16.83
N ILE A 86 4.77 -7.67 16.36
CA ILE A 86 4.66 -9.03 15.80
C ILE A 86 5.20 -9.04 14.37
N SER A 87 5.93 -10.08 14.00
CA SER A 87 6.44 -10.20 12.62
C SER A 87 5.30 -10.24 11.59
N LYS A 88 5.50 -9.61 10.42
CA LYS A 88 4.55 -9.66 9.29
C LYS A 88 4.20 -11.10 8.89
N LYS A 89 5.14 -12.04 9.01
CA LYS A 89 4.92 -13.46 8.71
C LYS A 89 3.91 -14.08 9.68
N THR A 90 4.03 -13.77 10.97
CA THR A 90 3.12 -14.23 12.01
C THR A 90 1.72 -13.60 11.84
N ILE A 91 1.64 -12.29 11.58
CA ILE A 91 0.37 -11.60 11.28
C ILE A 91 -0.34 -12.25 10.07
N ARG A 92 0.41 -12.56 9.01
CA ARG A 92 -0.13 -13.27 7.84
C ARG A 92 -0.65 -14.67 8.21
N TRP A 93 0.05 -15.38 9.10
CA TRP A 93 -0.39 -16.69 9.57
C TRP A 93 -1.67 -16.60 10.43
N TYR A 94 -1.86 -15.54 11.21
CA TYR A 94 -3.11 -15.31 11.96
C TYR A 94 -4.33 -15.04 11.07
N ASN A 95 -4.14 -14.68 9.81
CA ASN A 95 -5.20 -14.58 8.81
C ASN A 95 -5.51 -15.93 8.12
N SER A 96 -4.79 -17.02 8.44
CA SER A 96 -5.07 -18.33 7.86
C SER A 96 -6.27 -19.01 8.53
N ALA A 97 -7.06 -19.75 7.74
CA ALA A 97 -8.26 -20.46 8.22
C ALA A 97 -7.95 -21.42 9.40
N SER A 98 -6.74 -21.97 9.43
CA SER A 98 -6.25 -22.86 10.49
C SER A 98 -6.04 -22.13 11.82
N SER A 99 -5.68 -20.85 11.79
CA SER A 99 -5.43 -20.03 12.99
C SER A 99 -6.74 -19.51 13.58
N VAL A 100 -7.66 -19.06 12.72
CA VAL A 100 -8.99 -18.53 13.13
C VAL A 100 -9.82 -19.58 13.88
N LYS A 101 -9.70 -20.87 13.53
CA LYS A 101 -10.45 -21.95 14.19
C LYS A 101 -9.85 -22.48 15.49
N ARG A 102 -8.57 -22.20 15.79
CA ARG A 102 -7.82 -22.90 16.85
C ARG A 102 -7.09 -21.99 17.84
N ASN A 103 -6.90 -20.71 17.54
CA ASN A 103 -6.16 -19.80 18.42
C ASN A 103 -7.06 -18.74 19.06
N MET A 104 -6.70 -18.39 20.30
CA MET A 104 -7.15 -17.18 20.98
C MET A 104 -6.69 -15.90 20.26
N ASN A 105 -5.71 -16.02 19.35
CA ASN A 105 -5.10 -14.94 18.59
C ASN A 105 -5.39 -15.11 17.10
N TYR A 106 -6.15 -14.20 16.52
CA TYR A 106 -6.49 -14.26 15.10
C TYR A 106 -6.62 -12.88 14.48
N LEU A 107 -6.40 -12.83 13.16
CA LEU A 107 -6.67 -11.66 12.35
C LEU A 107 -8.04 -11.82 11.71
N LYS A 108 -8.90 -10.82 11.86
CA LYS A 108 -10.19 -10.76 11.17
C LYS A 108 -10.19 -9.62 10.18
N LEU A 109 -10.48 -9.90 8.90
CA LEU A 109 -10.75 -8.84 7.94
C LEU A 109 -12.06 -8.15 8.34
N ILE A 110 -12.01 -6.84 8.53
CA ILE A 110 -13.21 -6.04 8.90
C ILE A 110 -13.81 -5.44 7.63
N ARG A 111 -12.99 -4.78 6.84
CA ARG A 111 -13.40 -4.07 5.63
C ARG A 111 -12.22 -3.87 4.69
N THR A 112 -12.55 -3.48 3.48
CA THR A 112 -11.59 -2.96 2.51
C THR A 112 -11.91 -1.49 2.30
N GLU A 113 -10.91 -0.63 2.43
CA GLU A 113 -11.05 0.82 2.28
C GLU A 113 -10.08 1.37 1.23
N GLU A 114 -10.43 2.51 0.65
CA GLU A 114 -9.52 3.29 -0.19
C GLU A 114 -8.74 4.25 0.71
N ARG A 115 -7.40 4.16 0.66
CA ARG A 115 -6.55 5.14 1.30
C ARG A 115 -5.94 6.05 0.26
N TYR A 116 -6.16 7.34 0.46
CA TYR A 116 -5.51 8.39 -0.30
C TYR A 116 -4.24 8.80 0.42
N TYR A 117 -3.14 8.87 -0.33
CA TYR A 117 -1.87 9.37 0.16
C TYR A 117 -1.68 10.78 -0.37
N ASP A 118 -1.33 11.69 0.53
CA ASP A 118 -1.07 13.08 0.16
C ASP A 118 0.20 13.16 -0.68
N SER A 119 0.01 13.30 -1.99
CA SER A 119 1.11 13.35 -2.95
C SER A 119 1.92 14.64 -2.86
N GLU A 120 1.40 15.68 -2.19
CA GLU A 120 2.03 17.00 -2.10
C GLU A 120 2.98 17.09 -0.90
N ASN A 121 2.60 16.56 0.27
CA ASN A 121 3.45 16.42 1.44
C ASN A 121 4.62 15.45 1.23
N ALA A 122 4.43 14.44 0.37
CA ALA A 122 5.51 13.57 -0.07
C ALA A 122 6.62 14.32 -0.82
N VAL A 123 6.30 15.45 -1.46
CA VAL A 123 7.26 16.28 -2.23
C VAL A 123 7.82 17.43 -1.38
N GLN A 124 7.03 18.00 -0.46
CA GLN A 124 7.46 19.16 0.35
C GLN A 124 8.53 18.84 1.41
N ASN A 125 8.59 17.62 1.96
CA ASN A 125 9.64 17.19 2.91
C ASN A 125 11.03 16.93 2.25
N MET A 126 11.37 17.67 1.20
CA MET A 126 12.62 17.54 0.43
C MET A 126 13.26 18.87 0.05
N SER A 127 12.71 20.01 0.48
CA SER A 127 13.29 21.34 0.23
C SER A 127 14.12 21.83 1.42
N VAL A 128 14.96 20.95 1.99
CA VAL A 128 16.01 21.32 2.96
C VAL A 128 17.29 20.60 2.60
#